data_AF-A0A5C7H833-F1
#
_entry.id   AF-A0A5C7H833-F1
#
_cell.length_a   1.000
_cell.length_b   1.000
_cell.length_c   1.000
_cell.angle_alpha   90.00
_cell.angle_beta   90.00
_cell.angle_gamma   90.00
#
_symmetry.space_group_name_H-M   'P 1'
#
loop_
_entity.id
_entity.type
_entity.pdbx_description
1 polymer ?
#
loop_
_entity_poly.entity_id
_entity_poly.type
_entity_poly.pdbx_seq_one_letter_code
_entity_poly.pdbx_strand_id
1 'polypeptide(L)'
;MPKTELAAANVIFLESPAGVGFSYSNNSDDYTNTGDKSTAEDSYTFLVNWLERFPQYKTRDFFLTGESYAGHYVPQLAYTILTKNKNTNQTVINLKGIAIGNAWIDDDNGTKGIYDYFWTHALNSDETNAGINKYCNFANGDQSITCAQYMGQADRESGNLDIYNIYAPLCKSSAPKSLSSAGSVKDYDPCTGTYVKSYLNLAEVQTAFHAKSTDWSGCSGDTDGRVPVTASRYSINTLNLSVETAWRPWYSSGEVGGYVVGYKGVIFSTVRGSGHTVPSYQPERALTMISAFLQGKLPPSS
;
A
#
# COMPACT_ATOMS: atom_id res chain seq x y z
N MET A 1 16.84 -13.92 13.87
CA MET A 1 15.92 -12.83 14.27
C MET A 1 14.81 -12.73 13.22
N PRO A 2 13.62 -12.23 13.55
CA PRO A 2 12.61 -11.86 12.56
C PRO A 2 13.19 -10.86 11.53
N LYS A 3 12.80 -10.97 10.27
CA LYS A 3 13.17 -10.03 9.20
C LYS A 3 12.05 -8.98 9.11
N THR A 4 12.28 -7.80 9.65
CA THR A 4 11.33 -6.67 9.65
C THR A 4 12.02 -5.40 9.14
N GLU A 5 11.25 -4.44 8.63
CA GLU A 5 11.77 -3.18 8.05
C GLU A 5 12.50 -2.30 9.09
N LEU A 6 12.18 -2.49 10.38
CA LEU A 6 12.88 -1.91 11.53
C LEU A 6 14.38 -2.31 11.59
N ALA A 7 14.81 -3.35 10.86
CA ALA A 7 16.22 -3.70 10.71
C ALA A 7 16.99 -2.77 9.74
N ALA A 8 16.30 -1.93 8.97
CA ALA A 8 16.88 -1.05 7.96
C ALA A 8 16.71 0.46 8.26
N ALA A 9 15.65 0.87 8.98
CA ALA A 9 15.35 2.28 9.24
C ALA A 9 14.67 2.52 10.60
N ASN A 10 14.72 3.77 11.06
CA ASN A 10 13.77 4.27 12.07
C ASN A 10 12.45 4.56 11.34
N VAL A 11 11.37 3.84 11.67
CA VAL A 11 10.08 3.94 10.99
C VAL A 11 9.09 4.74 11.84
N ILE A 12 8.32 5.62 11.21
CA ILE A 12 7.18 6.31 11.82
C ILE A 12 5.92 5.73 11.19
N PHE A 13 5.07 5.09 11.98
CA PHE A 13 3.71 4.76 11.59
C PHE A 13 2.81 5.95 11.96
N LEU A 14 2.09 6.49 10.97
CA LEU A 14 1.20 7.64 11.15
C LEU A 14 -0.23 7.23 10.77
N GLU A 15 -1.12 7.26 11.75
CA GLU A 15 -2.55 7.11 11.53
C GLU A 15 -3.12 8.45 11.04
N SER A 16 -3.64 8.48 9.81
CA SER A 16 -4.06 9.70 9.11
C SER A 16 -5.10 9.32 8.02
N PRO A 17 -6.13 10.15 7.75
CA PRO A 17 -6.45 11.45 8.37
C PRO A 17 -7.03 11.34 9.80
N ALA A 18 -7.54 12.45 10.35
CA ALA A 18 -8.29 12.44 11.60
C ALA A 18 -9.49 11.47 11.54
N GLY A 19 -9.73 10.74 12.64
CA GLY A 19 -10.71 9.66 12.71
C GLY A 19 -10.14 8.26 12.42
N VAL A 20 -8.90 8.16 11.94
CA VAL A 20 -8.21 6.87 11.75
C VAL A 20 -7.57 6.41 13.05
N GLY A 21 -7.92 5.22 13.53
CA GLY A 21 -7.27 4.56 14.67
C GLY A 21 -7.33 5.38 15.96
N PHE A 22 -6.19 5.88 16.42
CA PHE A 22 -6.07 6.78 17.58
C PHE A 22 -6.01 8.27 17.22
N SER A 23 -5.92 8.64 15.93
CA SER A 23 -5.91 10.03 15.47
C SER A 23 -7.31 10.64 15.51
N TYR A 24 -7.44 11.81 16.13
CA TYR A 24 -8.72 12.52 16.33
C TYR A 24 -8.55 14.03 16.12
N SER A 25 -9.64 14.70 15.79
CA SER A 25 -9.78 16.16 15.89
C SER A 25 -10.88 16.56 16.88
N ASN A 26 -10.81 17.80 17.36
CA ASN A 26 -11.89 18.45 18.11
C ASN A 26 -12.86 19.21 17.18
N ASN A 27 -12.54 19.35 15.89
CA ASN A 27 -13.40 19.95 14.88
C ASN A 27 -14.27 18.86 14.23
N SER A 28 -15.58 19.13 14.04
CA SER A 28 -16.50 18.22 13.35
C SER A 28 -16.18 18.08 11.87
N ASP A 29 -15.68 19.16 11.26
CA ASP A 29 -15.59 19.27 9.81
C ASP A 29 -14.40 18.47 9.25
N ASP A 30 -13.40 18.19 10.09
CA ASP A 30 -12.23 17.35 9.75
C ASP A 30 -12.62 15.88 9.50
N TYR A 31 -13.83 15.46 9.88
CA TYR A 31 -14.39 14.13 9.63
C TYR A 31 -15.34 14.07 8.43
N THR A 32 -15.77 15.21 7.89
CA THR A 32 -16.80 15.29 6.82
C THR A 32 -16.31 15.98 5.56
N ASN A 33 -15.39 16.94 5.69
CA ASN A 33 -14.78 17.70 4.59
C ASN A 33 -13.31 17.28 4.35
N THR A 34 -12.95 16.05 4.71
CA THR A 34 -11.60 15.50 4.51
C THR A 34 -11.40 14.94 3.11
N GLY A 35 -10.15 14.92 2.65
CA GLY A 35 -9.73 14.32 1.39
C GLY A 35 -8.22 14.43 1.18
N ASP A 36 -7.71 13.88 0.08
CA ASP A 36 -6.27 13.79 -0.24
C ASP A 36 -5.46 15.05 0.10
N LYS A 37 -5.98 16.23 -0.28
CA LYS A 37 -5.28 17.50 -0.08
C LYS A 37 -5.17 17.87 1.41
N SER A 38 -6.25 17.77 2.19
CA SER A 38 -6.18 18.08 3.63
C SER A 38 -5.29 17.05 4.32
N THR A 39 -5.48 15.76 4.03
CA THR A 39 -4.63 14.67 4.53
C THR A 39 -3.13 14.93 4.27
N ALA A 40 -2.77 15.46 3.10
CA ALA A 40 -1.39 15.83 2.77
C ALA A 40 -0.89 17.09 3.52
N GLU A 41 -1.71 18.13 3.70
CA GLU A 41 -1.33 19.34 4.46
C GLU A 41 -1.25 19.07 5.98
N ASP A 42 -2.12 18.21 6.52
CA ASP A 42 -2.13 17.79 7.92
C ASP A 42 -0.96 16.84 8.23
N SER A 43 -0.73 15.83 7.37
CA SER A 43 0.42 14.92 7.52
C SER A 43 1.76 15.66 7.37
N TYR A 44 1.83 16.68 6.51
CA TYR A 44 2.97 17.60 6.45
C TYR A 44 3.15 18.38 7.76
N THR A 45 2.04 18.92 8.30
CA THR A 45 2.04 19.68 9.57
C THR A 45 2.44 18.81 10.76
N PHE A 46 2.02 17.54 10.79
CA PHE A 46 2.50 16.54 11.74
C PHE A 46 4.02 16.35 11.61
N LEU A 47 4.55 16.12 10.40
CA LEU A 47 5.99 15.85 10.21
C LEU A 47 6.88 17.02 10.63
N VAL A 48 6.47 18.27 10.35
CA VAL A 48 7.19 19.46 10.82
C VAL A 48 7.21 19.52 12.34
N ASN A 49 6.06 19.38 13.01
CA ASN A 49 5.96 19.41 14.47
C ASN A 49 6.70 18.24 15.14
N TRP A 50 6.69 17.05 14.51
CA TRP A 50 7.46 15.89 14.96
C TRP A 50 8.96 16.15 14.89
N LEU A 51 9.45 16.79 13.81
CA LEU A 51 10.85 17.17 13.68
C LEU A 51 11.26 18.31 14.62
N GLU A 52 10.36 19.22 15.00
CA GLU A 52 10.62 20.18 16.09
C GLU A 52 10.74 19.46 17.45
N ARG A 53 9.88 18.46 17.71
CA ARG A 53 9.88 17.68 18.95
C ARG A 53 11.08 16.73 19.07
N PHE A 54 11.57 16.21 17.94
CA PHE A 54 12.69 15.26 17.87
C PHE A 54 13.80 15.77 16.91
N PRO A 55 14.48 16.87 17.27
CA PRO A 55 15.39 17.59 16.38
C PRO A 55 16.60 16.77 15.91
N GLN A 56 16.97 15.70 16.62
CA GLN A 56 18.02 14.75 16.23
C GLN A 56 17.76 14.04 14.90
N TYR A 57 16.52 14.10 14.37
CA TYR A 57 16.18 13.51 13.07
C TYR A 57 16.17 14.53 11.91
N LYS A 58 16.24 15.84 12.16
CA LYS A 58 16.11 16.90 11.12
C LYS A 58 17.13 16.79 9.97
N THR A 59 18.32 16.27 10.23
CA THR A 59 19.40 16.13 9.25
C THR A 59 19.44 14.77 8.55
N ARG A 60 18.58 13.82 8.94
CA ARG A 60 18.57 12.48 8.34
C ARG A 60 17.93 12.48 6.97
N ASP A 61 18.29 11.48 6.17
CA ASP A 61 17.58 11.15 4.95
C ASP A 61 16.17 10.63 5.30
N PHE A 62 15.17 11.26 4.70
CA PHE A 62 13.75 11.00 4.94
C PHE A 62 13.12 10.35 3.71
N PHE A 63 12.28 9.35 3.92
CA PHE A 63 11.59 8.61 2.86
C PHE A 63 10.11 8.49 3.22
N LEU A 64 9.24 8.53 2.21
CA LEU A 64 7.82 8.22 2.40
C LEU A 64 7.53 6.83 1.83
N THR A 65 6.85 6.01 2.64
CA THR A 65 6.45 4.66 2.29
C THR A 65 4.98 4.47 2.59
N GLY A 66 4.24 3.76 1.72
CA GLY A 66 2.84 3.45 1.93
C GLY A 66 2.37 2.30 1.03
N GLU A 67 1.14 1.87 1.24
CA GLU A 67 0.50 0.78 0.50
C GLU A 67 -0.94 1.14 0.10
N SER A 68 -1.52 0.46 -0.89
CA SER A 68 -2.94 0.62 -1.25
C SER A 68 -3.27 2.06 -1.69
N TYR A 69 -4.31 2.68 -1.13
CA TYR A 69 -4.69 4.07 -1.37
C TYR A 69 -3.60 5.10 -0.99
N ALA A 70 -2.54 4.71 -0.28
CA ALA A 70 -1.38 5.58 -0.10
C ALA A 70 -0.63 5.88 -1.41
N GLY A 71 -0.97 5.23 -2.53
CA GLY A 71 -0.61 5.70 -3.87
C GLY A 71 -1.13 7.10 -4.21
N HIS A 72 -2.21 7.55 -3.57
CA HIS A 72 -2.65 8.95 -3.57
C HIS A 72 -1.87 9.78 -2.54
N TYR A 73 -1.83 9.32 -1.28
CA TYR A 73 -1.30 10.12 -0.16
C TYR A 73 0.22 10.38 -0.26
N VAL A 74 1.03 9.38 -0.61
CA VAL A 74 2.50 9.48 -0.60
C VAL A 74 3.02 10.47 -1.66
N PRO A 75 2.58 10.43 -2.93
CA PRO A 75 2.98 11.44 -3.91
C PRO A 75 2.49 12.85 -3.57
N GLN A 76 1.28 13.00 -3.01
CA GLN A 76 0.74 14.32 -2.66
C GLN A 76 1.42 14.93 -1.41
N LEU A 77 1.77 14.10 -0.43
CA LEU A 77 2.61 14.51 0.70
C LEU A 77 4.04 14.85 0.25
N ALA A 78 4.63 14.06 -0.66
CA ALA A 78 5.94 14.37 -1.26
C ALA A 78 5.93 15.71 -2.01
N TYR A 79 4.91 15.96 -2.84
CA TYR A 79 4.72 17.23 -3.52
C TYR A 79 4.55 18.41 -2.54
N THR A 80 3.78 18.20 -1.47
CA THR A 80 3.58 19.18 -0.40
C THR A 80 4.91 19.50 0.30
N ILE A 81 5.69 18.49 0.67
CA ILE A 81 7.04 18.67 1.25
C ILE A 81 7.94 19.47 0.31
N LEU A 82 8.08 19.05 -0.95
CA LEU A 82 8.94 19.71 -1.94
C LEU A 82 8.48 21.15 -2.27
N THR A 83 7.20 21.45 -2.10
CA THR A 83 6.64 22.78 -2.27
C THR A 83 6.90 23.67 -1.06
N LYS A 84 6.62 23.19 0.15
CA LYS A 84 6.77 23.96 1.39
C LYS A 84 8.26 24.18 1.74
N ASN A 85 9.14 23.20 1.48
CA ASN A 85 10.60 23.28 1.64
C ASN A 85 11.27 24.47 0.93
N LYS A 86 10.59 25.13 -0.03
CA LYS A 86 11.08 26.35 -0.70
C LYS A 86 11.01 27.59 0.20
N ASN A 87 10.27 27.55 1.31
CA ASN A 87 10.21 28.59 2.32
C ASN A 87 11.36 28.41 3.32
N THR A 88 12.21 29.42 3.46
CA THR A 88 13.39 29.40 4.34
C THR A 88 13.07 29.48 5.83
N ASN A 89 11.85 29.84 6.20
CA ASN A 89 11.48 30.19 7.59
C ASN A 89 10.82 29.02 8.34
N GLN A 90 11.05 27.78 7.90
CA GLN A 90 10.44 26.56 8.43
C GLN A 90 11.43 25.38 8.36
N THR A 91 11.22 24.34 9.17
CA THR A 91 12.04 23.13 9.08
C THR A 91 11.90 22.47 7.72
N VAL A 92 13.04 22.20 7.09
CA VAL A 92 13.17 21.52 5.80
C VAL A 92 13.19 20.01 6.03
N ILE A 93 12.30 19.27 5.36
CA ILE A 93 12.30 17.80 5.38
C ILE A 93 13.20 17.30 4.25
N ASN A 94 14.29 16.62 4.60
CA ASN A 94 15.30 16.08 3.67
C ASN A 94 14.80 14.80 2.94
N LEU A 95 13.74 14.95 2.16
CA LEU A 95 13.12 13.88 1.38
C LEU A 95 14.07 13.37 0.28
N LYS A 96 14.33 12.05 0.27
CA LYS A 96 15.21 11.38 -0.70
C LYS A 96 14.48 10.52 -1.72
N GLY A 97 13.29 10.01 -1.38
CA GLY A 97 12.51 9.17 -2.29
C GLY A 97 11.17 8.76 -1.70
N ILE A 98 10.35 8.15 -2.57
CA ILE A 98 9.07 7.54 -2.20
C ILE A 98 9.03 6.09 -2.69
N ALA A 99 8.35 5.22 -1.93
CA ALA A 99 8.01 3.87 -2.37
C ALA A 99 6.54 3.58 -2.03
N ILE A 100 5.80 3.00 -2.97
CA ILE A 100 4.38 2.69 -2.83
C ILE A 100 4.14 1.22 -3.22
N GLY A 101 3.74 0.40 -2.24
CA GLY A 101 3.38 -1.00 -2.44
C GLY A 101 1.94 -1.13 -2.91
N ASN A 102 1.67 -2.07 -3.83
CA ASN A 102 0.34 -2.37 -4.39
C ASN A 102 -0.59 -1.14 -4.43
N ALA A 103 -0.12 -0.09 -5.10
CA ALA A 103 -0.64 1.25 -4.94
C ALA A 103 -1.77 1.59 -5.93
N TRP A 104 -2.92 2.02 -5.41
CA TRP A 104 -3.98 2.60 -6.25
C TRP A 104 -3.55 4.04 -6.59
N ILE A 105 -3.54 4.36 -7.89
CA ILE A 105 -2.93 5.58 -8.44
C ILE A 105 -3.87 6.29 -9.44
N ASP A 106 -4.70 5.52 -10.13
CA ASP A 106 -5.56 5.97 -11.22
C ASP A 106 -6.74 4.99 -11.34
N ASP A 107 -7.97 5.49 -11.33
CA ASP A 107 -9.18 4.66 -11.18
C ASP A 107 -9.46 3.78 -12.40
N ASP A 108 -9.25 4.30 -13.61
CA ASP A 108 -9.52 3.61 -14.87
C ASP A 108 -8.48 2.51 -15.13
N ASN A 109 -7.19 2.84 -14.97
CA ASN A 109 -6.09 1.88 -15.10
C ASN A 109 -6.10 0.84 -13.98
N GLY A 110 -6.53 1.23 -12.77
CA GLY A 110 -6.85 0.34 -11.65
C GLY A 110 -7.92 -0.67 -12.04
N THR A 111 -9.12 -0.19 -12.35
CA THR A 111 -10.30 -1.03 -12.69
C THR A 111 -10.02 -1.95 -13.88
N LYS A 112 -9.38 -1.45 -14.95
CA LYS A 112 -8.95 -2.29 -16.07
C LYS A 112 -8.02 -3.41 -15.61
N GLY A 113 -7.03 -3.05 -14.77
CA GLY A 113 -6.07 -3.99 -14.19
C GLY A 113 -6.71 -5.14 -13.42
N ILE A 114 -7.78 -4.88 -12.66
CA ILE A 114 -8.57 -5.91 -11.94
C ILE A 114 -9.08 -6.97 -12.90
N TYR A 115 -9.81 -6.56 -13.94
CA TYR A 115 -10.52 -7.52 -14.79
C TYR A 115 -9.61 -8.28 -15.76
N ASP A 116 -8.51 -7.66 -16.23
CA ASP A 116 -7.44 -8.40 -16.91
C ASP A 116 -6.75 -9.41 -15.97
N TYR A 117 -6.59 -9.06 -14.69
CA TYR A 117 -6.02 -9.96 -13.68
C TYR A 117 -6.95 -11.15 -13.41
N PHE A 118 -8.25 -10.93 -13.23
CA PHE A 118 -9.24 -12.00 -13.05
C PHE A 118 -9.21 -12.98 -14.23
N TRP A 119 -9.22 -12.47 -15.46
CA TRP A 119 -9.15 -13.32 -16.65
C TRP A 119 -7.86 -14.12 -16.75
N THR A 120 -6.70 -13.47 -16.58
CA THR A 120 -5.39 -14.14 -16.64
C THR A 120 -5.15 -15.16 -15.51
N HIS A 121 -5.99 -15.16 -14.47
CA HIS A 121 -5.94 -16.11 -13.34
C HIS A 121 -7.18 -17.04 -13.30
N ALA A 122 -7.96 -17.09 -14.39
CA ALA A 122 -9.16 -17.94 -14.56
C ALA A 122 -10.27 -17.73 -13.51
N LEU A 123 -10.42 -16.48 -13.03
CA LEU A 123 -11.46 -16.05 -12.09
C LEU A 123 -12.71 -15.48 -12.80
N ASN A 124 -12.67 -15.24 -14.11
CA ASN A 124 -13.83 -14.94 -14.94
C ASN A 124 -13.72 -15.63 -16.32
N SER A 125 -14.82 -15.68 -17.06
CA SER A 125 -14.89 -16.38 -18.35
C SER A 125 -14.35 -15.55 -19.53
N ASP A 126 -13.99 -16.23 -20.62
CA ASP A 126 -13.64 -15.57 -21.90
C ASP A 126 -14.80 -14.70 -22.44
N GLU A 127 -16.05 -15.10 -22.21
CA GLU A 127 -17.24 -14.30 -22.58
C GLU A 127 -17.30 -13.01 -21.75
N THR A 128 -17.11 -13.11 -20.44
CA THR A 128 -17.08 -11.95 -19.53
C THR A 128 -15.94 -11.00 -19.89
N ASN A 129 -14.73 -11.52 -20.11
CA ASN A 129 -13.57 -10.72 -20.49
C ASN A 129 -13.76 -10.04 -21.87
N ALA A 130 -14.34 -10.74 -22.85
CA ALA A 130 -14.69 -10.16 -24.14
C ALA A 130 -15.78 -9.09 -24.03
N GLY A 131 -16.74 -9.26 -23.11
CA GLY A 131 -17.76 -8.27 -22.76
C GLY A 131 -17.15 -7.00 -22.18
N ILE A 132 -16.30 -7.12 -21.16
CA ILE A 132 -15.60 -5.99 -20.53
C ILE A 132 -14.78 -5.22 -21.56
N ASN A 133 -13.92 -5.88 -22.33
CA ASN A 133 -13.08 -5.24 -23.36
C ASN A 133 -13.87 -4.60 -24.53
N LYS A 134 -15.16 -4.94 -24.69
CA LYS A 134 -16.03 -4.40 -25.75
C LYS A 134 -16.92 -3.25 -25.27
N TYR A 135 -17.31 -3.22 -24.00
CA TYR A 135 -18.33 -2.30 -23.48
C TYR A 135 -17.83 -1.30 -22.42
N CYS A 136 -16.65 -1.52 -21.83
CA CYS A 136 -16.02 -0.62 -20.85
C CYS A 136 -14.98 0.30 -21.51
N ASN A 137 -15.06 1.61 -21.26
CA ASN A 137 -14.13 2.60 -21.80
C ASN A 137 -13.21 3.20 -20.73
N PHE A 138 -12.19 2.42 -20.32
CA PHE A 138 -11.16 2.80 -19.34
C PHE A 138 -10.14 3.86 -19.84
N ALA A 139 -10.60 4.80 -20.67
CA ALA A 139 -9.82 5.95 -21.12
C ALA A 139 -10.48 7.31 -20.77
N ASN A 140 -11.75 7.28 -20.35
CA ASN A 140 -12.59 8.46 -20.13
C ASN A 140 -13.50 8.35 -18.88
N GLY A 141 -13.40 7.29 -18.07
CA GLY A 141 -14.30 7.00 -16.95
C GLY A 141 -15.76 6.65 -17.31
N ASP A 142 -16.12 6.59 -18.60
CA ASP A 142 -17.50 6.39 -19.06
C ASP A 142 -17.90 4.90 -19.03
N GLN A 143 -18.54 4.50 -17.93
CA GLN A 143 -19.03 3.14 -17.72
C GLN A 143 -20.49 3.01 -18.17
N SER A 144 -20.69 2.43 -19.36
CA SER A 144 -22.01 2.05 -19.86
C SER A 144 -22.71 1.06 -18.92
N ILE A 145 -24.05 1.03 -18.92
CA ILE A 145 -24.82 0.03 -18.15
C ILE A 145 -24.39 -1.40 -18.52
N THR A 146 -24.06 -1.64 -19.79
CA THR A 146 -23.52 -2.93 -20.27
C THR A 146 -22.13 -3.25 -19.71
N CYS A 147 -21.26 -2.24 -19.55
CA CYS A 147 -19.98 -2.41 -18.85
C CYS A 147 -20.20 -2.87 -17.41
N ALA A 148 -21.04 -2.16 -16.65
CA ALA A 148 -21.35 -2.49 -15.26
C ALA A 148 -21.98 -3.89 -15.10
N GLN A 149 -22.77 -4.34 -16.09
CA GLN A 149 -23.31 -5.71 -16.11
C GLN A 149 -22.22 -6.79 -16.26
N TYR A 150 -21.22 -6.57 -17.12
CA TYR A 150 -20.09 -7.48 -17.33
C TYR A 150 -19.05 -7.42 -16.20
N MET A 151 -18.75 -6.24 -15.65
CA MET A 151 -17.94 -6.08 -14.43
C MET A 151 -18.57 -6.86 -13.28
N GLY A 152 -19.86 -6.61 -12.99
CA GLY A 152 -20.60 -7.36 -11.98
C GLY A 152 -20.74 -8.85 -12.28
N GLN A 153 -20.57 -9.29 -13.53
CA GLN A 153 -20.47 -10.72 -13.87
C GLN A 153 -19.12 -11.30 -13.48
N ALA A 154 -18.02 -10.61 -13.77
CA ALA A 154 -16.68 -11.01 -13.31
C ALA A 154 -16.60 -11.08 -11.78
N ASP A 155 -17.23 -10.13 -11.08
CA ASP A 155 -17.32 -10.11 -9.60
C ASP A 155 -18.12 -11.31 -9.04
N ARG A 156 -19.09 -11.83 -9.81
CA ARG A 156 -19.85 -13.06 -9.45
C ARG A 156 -19.11 -14.35 -9.81
N GLU A 157 -18.34 -14.34 -10.90
CA GLU A 157 -17.56 -15.49 -11.37
C GLU A 157 -16.33 -15.77 -10.49
N SER A 158 -15.70 -14.73 -9.92
CA SER A 158 -14.57 -14.88 -9.00
C SER A 158 -14.96 -15.53 -7.66
N GLY A 159 -16.21 -15.31 -7.24
CA GLY A 159 -16.82 -15.99 -6.11
C GLY A 159 -16.27 -15.58 -4.74
N ASN A 160 -16.35 -16.50 -3.77
CA ASN A 160 -15.96 -16.24 -2.38
C ASN A 160 -14.49 -16.62 -2.13
N LEU A 161 -13.57 -15.75 -2.54
CA LEU A 161 -12.12 -15.86 -2.32
C LEU A 161 -11.59 -14.71 -1.46
N ASP A 162 -10.40 -14.88 -0.87
CA ASP A 162 -9.68 -13.73 -0.34
C ASP A 162 -9.14 -12.94 -1.52
N ILE A 163 -9.79 -11.81 -1.81
CA ILE A 163 -9.46 -10.98 -2.94
C ILE A 163 -8.05 -10.35 -2.75
N TYR A 164 -7.58 -10.12 -1.51
CA TYR A 164 -6.25 -9.54 -1.21
C TYR A 164 -5.09 -10.53 -1.46
N ASN A 165 -5.40 -11.81 -1.63
CA ASN A 165 -4.51 -12.84 -2.17
C ASN A 165 -5.38 -14.02 -2.65
N ILE A 166 -5.61 -14.10 -3.96
CA ILE A 166 -6.48 -15.09 -4.61
C ILE A 166 -6.09 -16.56 -4.37
N TYR A 167 -4.93 -16.83 -3.76
CA TYR A 167 -4.45 -18.16 -3.36
C TYR A 167 -4.44 -18.39 -1.84
N ALA A 168 -4.81 -17.39 -1.03
CA ALA A 168 -4.92 -17.52 0.42
C ALA A 168 -6.27 -18.14 0.83
N PRO A 169 -6.32 -18.88 1.95
CA PRO A 169 -7.59 -19.29 2.54
C PRO A 169 -8.26 -18.07 3.20
N LEU A 170 -9.59 -17.97 3.07
CA LEU A 170 -10.40 -17.05 3.87
C LEU A 170 -10.18 -17.25 5.38
N CYS A 171 -10.26 -16.18 6.18
CA CYS A 171 -10.28 -16.28 7.63
C CYS A 171 -11.53 -17.06 8.10
N LYS A 172 -11.31 -18.17 8.82
CA LYS A 172 -12.37 -19.08 9.29
C LYS A 172 -12.79 -18.87 10.75
N SER A 173 -12.10 -18.01 11.49
CA SER A 173 -12.34 -17.80 12.93
C SER A 173 -11.88 -16.42 13.37
N SER A 174 -12.82 -15.60 13.86
CA SER A 174 -12.51 -14.34 14.55
C SER A 174 -11.99 -14.53 15.98
N ALA A 175 -12.07 -15.74 16.54
CA ALA A 175 -11.49 -16.04 17.84
C ALA A 175 -9.95 -16.00 17.76
N PRO A 176 -9.27 -15.31 18.71
CA PRO A 176 -7.81 -15.32 18.78
C PRO A 176 -7.23 -16.73 18.84
N LYS A 177 -6.16 -16.99 18.09
CA LYS A 177 -5.31 -18.15 18.36
C LYS A 177 -4.79 -18.06 19.80
N SER A 178 -4.75 -19.21 20.49
CA SER A 178 -4.18 -19.30 21.84
C SER A 178 -2.79 -18.65 21.88
N LEU A 179 -2.49 -17.92 22.96
CA LEU A 179 -1.17 -17.31 23.20
C LEU A 179 -0.02 -18.34 23.23
N SER A 180 -0.31 -19.63 23.34
CA SER A 180 0.66 -20.73 23.16
C SER A 180 1.07 -21.00 21.70
N SER A 181 0.36 -20.44 20.72
CA SER A 181 0.69 -20.50 19.30
C SER A 181 1.68 -19.39 18.97
N ALA A 182 2.98 -19.68 19.03
CA ALA A 182 4.01 -18.76 18.53
C ALA A 182 3.71 -18.40 17.06
N GLY A 183 3.45 -17.11 16.81
CA GLY A 183 3.07 -16.61 15.48
C GLY A 183 4.18 -16.87 14.45
N SER A 184 3.80 -17.41 13.29
CA SER A 184 4.76 -17.66 12.21
C SER A 184 5.02 -16.38 11.43
N VAL A 185 6.31 -16.08 11.19
CA VAL A 185 6.75 -15.04 10.25
C VAL A 185 7.06 -15.65 8.87
N LYS A 186 6.58 -16.87 8.61
CA LYS A 186 6.71 -17.60 7.34
C LYS A 186 5.35 -17.92 6.70
N ASP A 187 4.32 -18.11 7.53
CA ASP A 187 3.01 -18.57 7.11
C ASP A 187 2.00 -17.43 7.34
N TYR A 188 1.43 -16.91 6.25
CA TYR A 188 0.44 -15.84 6.31
C TYR A 188 -0.83 -16.30 7.06
N ASP A 189 -1.37 -15.40 7.89
CA ASP A 189 -2.60 -15.64 8.65
C ASP A 189 -3.69 -14.63 8.24
N PRO A 190 -4.76 -15.06 7.54
CA PRO A 190 -5.83 -14.18 7.07
C PRO A 190 -6.63 -13.54 8.22
N CYS A 191 -6.51 -14.08 9.44
CA CYS A 191 -7.20 -13.55 10.62
C CYS A 191 -6.38 -12.49 11.37
N THR A 192 -5.17 -12.12 10.91
CA THR A 192 -4.27 -11.17 11.58
C THR A 192 -4.95 -9.82 11.89
N GLY A 193 -5.77 -9.29 10.97
CA GLY A 193 -6.48 -8.01 11.17
C GLY A 193 -7.45 -8.05 12.36
N THR A 194 -8.10 -9.18 12.60
CA THR A 194 -8.95 -9.38 13.79
C THR A 194 -8.11 -9.37 15.07
N TYR A 195 -6.97 -10.05 15.08
CA TYR A 195 -6.09 -10.11 16.25
C TYR A 195 -5.49 -8.74 16.59
N VAL A 196 -5.15 -7.94 15.57
CA VAL A 196 -4.70 -6.55 15.74
C VAL A 196 -5.82 -5.68 16.33
N LYS A 197 -7.06 -5.74 15.80
CA LYS A 197 -8.18 -4.99 16.41
C LYS A 197 -8.45 -5.42 17.86
N SER A 198 -8.44 -6.72 18.16
CA SER A 198 -8.61 -7.20 19.54
C SER A 198 -7.51 -6.71 20.48
N TYR A 199 -6.25 -6.64 20.02
CA TYR A 199 -5.11 -6.19 20.82
C TYR A 199 -5.13 -4.68 21.06
N LEU A 200 -5.37 -3.87 20.03
CA LEU A 200 -5.37 -2.40 20.14
C LEU A 200 -6.60 -1.83 20.86
N ASN A 201 -7.61 -2.66 21.13
CA ASN A 201 -8.74 -2.35 22.01
C ASN A 201 -8.58 -2.82 23.47
N LEU A 202 -7.42 -3.37 23.86
CA LEU A 202 -7.12 -3.63 25.26
C LEU A 202 -6.82 -2.30 25.98
N ALA A 203 -7.43 -2.06 27.13
CA ALA A 203 -7.30 -0.81 27.87
C ALA A 203 -5.86 -0.57 28.35
N GLU A 204 -5.15 -1.63 28.72
CA GLU A 204 -3.72 -1.61 29.05
C GLU A 204 -2.83 -1.26 27.85
N VAL A 205 -3.21 -1.66 26.62
CA VAL A 205 -2.47 -1.34 25.39
C VAL A 205 -2.69 0.12 25.01
N GLN A 206 -3.93 0.62 25.02
CA GLN A 206 -4.22 2.03 24.77
C GLN A 206 -3.53 2.95 25.80
N THR A 207 -3.49 2.52 27.07
CA THR A 207 -2.76 3.21 28.15
C THR A 207 -1.25 3.24 27.89
N ALA A 208 -0.66 2.11 27.48
CA ALA A 208 0.76 1.98 27.16
C ALA A 208 1.16 2.78 25.89
N PHE A 209 0.25 2.93 24.94
CA PHE A 209 0.42 3.76 23.74
C PHE A 209 0.18 5.26 24.01
N HIS A 210 -0.24 5.62 25.23
CA HIS A 210 -0.68 6.97 25.62
C HIS A 210 -1.83 7.52 24.76
N ALA A 211 -2.65 6.62 24.22
CA ALA A 211 -3.84 6.94 23.43
C ALA A 211 -5.00 7.41 24.33
N LYS A 212 -5.97 8.10 23.72
CA LYS A 212 -7.31 8.26 24.32
C LYS A 212 -8.08 6.95 24.18
N SER A 213 -8.95 6.67 25.16
CA SER A 213 -9.89 5.55 25.08
C SER A 213 -10.79 5.68 23.83
N THR A 214 -10.77 4.67 22.96
CA THR A 214 -11.52 4.63 21.69
C THR A 214 -11.82 3.18 21.28
N ASP A 215 -12.84 2.95 20.43
CA ASP A 215 -12.92 1.69 19.66
C ASP A 215 -11.99 1.81 18.45
N TRP A 216 -10.76 1.36 18.60
CA TRP A 216 -9.79 1.33 17.52
C TRP A 216 -10.28 0.40 16.40
N SER A 217 -10.27 0.91 15.18
CA SER A 217 -10.35 0.12 13.96
C SER A 217 -9.26 0.57 13.00
N GLY A 218 -8.64 -0.38 12.32
CA GLY A 218 -7.75 -0.08 11.21
C GLY A 218 -8.53 0.40 10.00
N CYS A 219 -7.89 1.17 9.13
CA CYS A 219 -8.43 1.51 7.81
C CYS A 219 -8.63 0.25 6.95
N SER A 220 -9.84 -0.30 6.96
CA SER A 220 -10.29 -1.21 5.91
C SER A 220 -10.65 -0.41 4.66
N GLY A 221 -9.65 -0.08 3.85
CA GLY A 221 -9.89 0.13 2.42
C GLY A 221 -10.34 -1.21 1.85
N ASP A 222 -11.59 -1.29 1.39
CA ASP A 222 -12.33 -2.52 1.20
C ASP A 222 -12.06 -3.14 -0.18
N THR A 223 -11.66 -4.41 -0.20
CA THR A 223 -11.07 -5.12 -1.36
C THR A 223 -9.74 -4.51 -1.84
N ASP A 224 -8.64 -5.24 -1.66
CA ASP A 224 -7.73 -5.56 -2.77
C ASP A 224 -8.10 -6.98 -3.24
N GLY A 225 -7.77 -7.59 -4.38
CA GLY A 225 -7.08 -7.24 -5.63
C GLY A 225 -7.75 -6.18 -6.46
N ARG A 226 -7.73 -4.96 -5.93
CA ARG A 226 -7.98 -3.71 -6.64
C ARG A 226 -6.71 -3.25 -7.36
N VAL A 227 -5.54 -3.57 -6.80
CA VAL A 227 -4.22 -3.25 -7.36
C VAL A 227 -3.39 -4.50 -7.66
N PRO A 228 -3.82 -5.33 -8.63
CA PRO A 228 -2.95 -6.31 -9.22
C PRO A 228 -1.78 -5.65 -9.97
N VAL A 229 -0.74 -6.45 -10.24
CA VAL A 229 0.47 -6.03 -10.98
C VAL A 229 0.16 -5.42 -12.36
N THR A 230 -0.99 -5.77 -12.96
CA THR A 230 -1.52 -5.18 -14.20
C THR A 230 -1.89 -3.70 -14.03
N ALA A 231 -2.59 -3.32 -12.96
CA ALA A 231 -2.98 -1.94 -12.68
C ALA A 231 -1.74 -1.02 -12.61
N SER A 232 -0.76 -1.37 -11.76
CA SER A 232 0.47 -0.57 -11.63
C SER A 232 1.27 -0.48 -12.93
N ARG A 233 1.27 -1.51 -13.78
CA ARG A 233 1.90 -1.44 -15.12
C ARG A 233 1.20 -0.43 -16.01
N TYR A 234 -0.12 -0.38 -16.01
CA TYR A 234 -0.88 0.57 -16.80
C TYR A 234 -0.66 2.02 -16.31
N SER A 235 -0.77 2.28 -15.01
CA SER A 235 -0.48 3.60 -14.41
C SER A 235 0.97 4.07 -14.59
N ILE A 236 1.94 3.17 -14.78
CA ILE A 236 3.34 3.55 -15.08
C ILE A 236 3.55 3.79 -16.57
N ASN A 237 2.83 3.08 -17.45
CA ASN A 237 2.92 3.28 -18.89
C ASN A 237 2.37 4.66 -19.34
N THR A 238 1.34 5.20 -18.66
CA THR A 238 0.80 6.55 -18.97
C THR A 238 1.82 7.67 -18.74
N LEU A 239 2.81 7.46 -17.86
CA LEU A 239 3.92 8.40 -17.61
C LEU A 239 4.93 8.47 -18.78
N ASN A 240 4.88 7.53 -19.73
CA ASN A 240 5.72 7.48 -20.93
C ASN A 240 7.23 7.66 -20.67
N LEU A 241 7.72 7.08 -19.57
CA LEU A 241 9.12 7.23 -19.13
C LEU A 241 10.07 6.36 -19.94
N SER A 242 11.27 6.89 -20.22
CA SER A 242 12.35 6.11 -20.83
C SER A 242 12.87 5.03 -19.89
N VAL A 243 13.07 3.81 -20.40
CA VAL A 243 13.70 2.70 -19.69
C VAL A 243 15.21 2.93 -19.63
N GLU A 244 15.78 2.97 -18.42
CA GLU A 244 17.22 3.11 -18.15
C GLU A 244 17.85 1.77 -17.72
N THR A 245 17.05 0.81 -17.24
CA THR A 245 17.48 -0.57 -16.97
C THR A 245 16.38 -1.54 -17.36
N ALA A 246 16.67 -2.42 -18.32
CA ALA A 246 15.72 -3.39 -18.86
C ALA A 246 15.14 -4.35 -17.81
N TRP A 247 13.94 -4.87 -18.10
CA TRP A 247 13.24 -5.85 -17.27
C TRP A 247 14.08 -7.10 -17.03
N ARG A 248 14.34 -7.43 -15.75
CA ARG A 248 15.13 -8.60 -15.32
C ARG A 248 14.54 -9.23 -14.05
N PRO A 249 14.83 -10.50 -13.75
CA PRO A 249 14.62 -11.03 -12.40
C PRO A 249 15.48 -10.29 -11.37
N TRP A 250 15.06 -10.39 -10.12
CA TRP A 250 15.89 -10.09 -8.95
C TRP A 250 15.76 -11.19 -7.89
N TYR A 251 16.76 -11.32 -7.02
CA TYR A 251 16.96 -12.49 -6.18
C TYR A 251 16.97 -12.19 -4.68
N SER A 252 16.56 -13.18 -3.88
CA SER A 252 16.60 -13.18 -2.41
C SER A 252 16.83 -14.60 -1.92
N SER A 253 17.88 -14.82 -1.13
CA SER A 253 18.31 -16.14 -0.62
C SER A 253 18.40 -17.24 -1.69
N GLY A 254 18.95 -16.91 -2.86
CA GLY A 254 19.20 -17.84 -3.99
C GLY A 254 17.98 -18.13 -4.87
N GLU A 255 16.79 -17.66 -4.50
CA GLU A 255 15.59 -17.74 -5.34
C GLU A 255 15.27 -16.42 -6.03
N VAL A 256 14.50 -16.48 -7.12
CA VAL A 256 13.86 -15.29 -7.70
C VAL A 256 12.92 -14.66 -6.67
N GLY A 257 13.29 -13.49 -6.16
CA GLY A 257 12.48 -12.66 -5.28
C GLY A 257 11.37 -11.92 -6.04
N GLY A 258 11.57 -11.67 -7.33
CA GLY A 258 10.60 -11.04 -8.23
C GLY A 258 11.26 -10.56 -9.52
N TYR A 259 10.71 -9.52 -10.14
CA TYR A 259 11.25 -8.88 -11.34
C TYR A 259 11.28 -7.37 -11.18
N VAL A 260 12.22 -6.69 -11.87
CA VAL A 260 12.43 -5.25 -11.79
C VAL A 260 12.76 -4.63 -13.15
N VAL A 261 12.27 -3.41 -13.39
CA VAL A 261 12.67 -2.51 -14.48
C VAL A 261 12.94 -1.12 -13.91
N GLY A 262 13.99 -0.47 -14.40
CA GLY A 262 14.34 0.90 -14.06
C GLY A 262 13.94 1.84 -15.19
N TYR A 263 13.07 2.81 -14.91
CA TYR A 263 12.79 3.97 -15.74
C TYR A 263 13.51 5.19 -15.17
N LYS A 264 13.62 6.25 -15.98
CA LYS A 264 14.19 7.53 -15.54
C LYS A 264 13.44 8.10 -14.32
N GLY A 265 14.05 7.98 -13.15
CA GLY A 265 13.51 8.45 -11.87
C GLY A 265 12.44 7.57 -11.22
N VAL A 266 12.07 6.42 -11.82
CA VAL A 266 11.02 5.52 -11.30
C VAL A 266 11.47 4.07 -11.43
N ILE A 267 11.36 3.28 -10.36
CA ILE A 267 11.66 1.84 -10.36
C ILE A 267 10.34 1.08 -10.19
N PHE A 268 10.06 0.12 -11.08
CA PHE A 268 8.96 -0.81 -10.91
C PHE A 268 9.49 -2.19 -10.56
N SER A 269 9.01 -2.77 -9.46
CA SER A 269 9.43 -4.07 -8.94
C SER A 269 8.21 -4.89 -8.52
N THR A 270 8.23 -6.19 -8.82
CA THR A 270 7.25 -7.16 -8.31
C THR A 270 7.88 -8.01 -7.20
N VAL A 271 7.04 -8.62 -6.35
CA VAL A 271 7.47 -9.59 -5.32
C VAL A 271 6.77 -10.93 -5.57
N ARG A 272 7.55 -12.00 -5.76
CA ARG A 272 7.06 -13.34 -6.09
C ARG A 272 6.31 -13.96 -4.91
N GLY A 273 5.06 -14.37 -5.13
CA GLY A 273 4.22 -15.04 -4.13
C GLY A 273 3.64 -14.11 -3.07
N SER A 274 3.42 -12.83 -3.40
CA SER A 274 2.79 -11.85 -2.51
C SER A 274 1.35 -11.56 -2.93
N GLY A 275 0.46 -11.38 -1.96
CA GLY A 275 -0.76 -10.58 -2.11
C GLY A 275 -0.51 -9.11 -1.75
N HIS A 276 -1.57 -8.39 -1.38
CA HIS A 276 -1.57 -6.93 -1.12
C HIS A 276 -0.50 -6.45 -0.13
N THR A 277 -0.56 -6.96 1.10
CA THR A 277 0.31 -6.58 2.21
C THR A 277 1.69 -7.22 2.07
N VAL A 278 2.55 -6.64 1.23
CA VAL A 278 3.78 -7.29 0.75
C VAL A 278 4.73 -7.73 1.89
N PRO A 279 4.95 -6.94 2.96
CA PRO A 279 5.74 -7.39 4.11
C PRO A 279 5.09 -8.54 4.91
N SER A 280 3.77 -8.70 4.86
CA SER A 280 3.05 -9.79 5.55
C SER A 280 3.15 -11.13 4.81
N TYR A 281 3.06 -11.12 3.48
CA TYR A 281 3.16 -12.33 2.67
C TYR A 281 4.60 -12.77 2.42
N GLN A 282 5.52 -11.82 2.22
CA GLN A 282 6.88 -12.10 1.77
C GLN A 282 7.94 -11.26 2.53
N PRO A 283 7.98 -11.30 3.88
CA PRO A 283 8.79 -10.39 4.72
C PRO A 283 10.28 -10.35 4.36
N GLU A 284 10.85 -11.49 3.96
CA GLU A 284 12.24 -11.58 3.53
C GLU A 284 12.51 -10.88 2.18
N ARG A 285 11.62 -11.07 1.22
CA ARG A 285 11.71 -10.44 -0.10
C ARG A 285 11.41 -8.93 0.00
N ALA A 286 10.43 -8.55 0.83
CA ALA A 286 10.15 -7.17 1.19
C ALA A 286 11.36 -6.48 1.85
N LEU A 287 11.97 -7.08 2.88
CA LEU A 287 13.17 -6.53 3.52
C LEU A 287 14.33 -6.39 2.52
N THR A 288 14.51 -7.35 1.62
CA THR A 288 15.52 -7.27 0.53
C THR A 288 15.25 -6.07 -0.39
N MET A 289 14.00 -5.87 -0.79
CA MET A 289 13.57 -4.79 -1.68
C MET A 289 13.71 -3.40 -1.04
N ILE A 290 13.18 -3.20 0.19
CA ILE A 290 13.25 -1.90 0.88
C ILE A 290 14.70 -1.54 1.25
N SER A 291 15.53 -2.53 1.61
CA SER A 291 16.95 -2.30 1.89
C SER A 291 17.73 -1.86 0.66
N ALA A 292 17.33 -2.28 -0.55
CA ALA A 292 17.91 -1.79 -1.80
C ALA A 292 17.44 -0.37 -2.13
N PHE A 293 16.13 -0.11 -2.00
CA PHE A 293 15.52 1.21 -2.20
C PHE A 293 16.15 2.29 -1.31
N LEU A 294 16.27 2.04 0.00
CA LEU A 294 16.89 2.97 0.97
C LEU A 294 18.37 3.26 0.69
N GLN A 295 19.04 2.41 -0.12
CA GLN A 295 20.42 2.61 -0.57
C GLN A 295 20.51 3.25 -1.97
N GLY A 296 19.39 3.60 -2.61
CA GLY A 296 19.34 4.10 -3.99
C GLY A 296 19.71 3.05 -5.03
N LYS A 297 19.43 1.76 -4.77
CA LYS A 297 19.84 0.61 -5.61
C LYS A 297 18.62 -0.18 -6.10
N LEU A 298 18.78 -0.80 -7.27
CA LEU A 298 17.88 -1.87 -7.72
C LEU A 298 18.09 -3.14 -6.87
N PRO A 299 17.04 -3.97 -6.65
CA PRO A 299 17.18 -5.26 -5.96
C PRO A 299 18.21 -6.22 -6.63
N PRO A 300 18.83 -7.16 -5.88
CA PRO A 300 19.97 -7.95 -6.35
C PRO A 300 19.74 -8.73 -7.65
N SER A 301 20.74 -8.84 -8.50
CA SER A 301 20.69 -9.61 -9.76
C SER A 301 21.05 -11.09 -9.61
N SER A 302 21.44 -11.52 -8.40
CA SER A 302 21.90 -12.85 -8.00
C SER A 302 21.87 -12.96 -6.48
#